data_AF-A0A847CNT1-F1
#
_entry.id   AF-A0A847CNT1-F1
#
_cell.length_a   1.000
_cell.length_b   1.000
_cell.length_c   1.000
_cell.angle_alpha   90.00
_cell.angle_beta   90.00
_cell.angle_gamma   90.00
#
_symmetry.space_group_name_H-M   'P 1'
#
loop_
_entity.id
_entity.type
_entity.pdbx_description
1 polymer ?
#
loop_
_entity_poly.entity_id
_entity_poly.type
_entity_poly.pdbx_seq_one_letter_code
_entity_poly.pdbx_strand_id
1 'polypeptide(L)'
;VLLYVMLRESAHLRLFAHATWLRAALINAIEEFGRGMRVNVESIEDRMQGLDPSNPEALQAALSGGMFEPETTPEMQRAKDRLELLLALIEGWVDEVVSQATAETMPAARGLAETMRRRRVTKGPAEDAFSSLVGLELRPRRLRDAAALWGALRDREGASARDAIWGHPDLTPTSADLDDPLGFGTKEPEGMSDAAFDFALEQLLAEDSGIQNSDEESNPGSDS
;
A
#
# COMPACT_ATOMS: atom_id res chain seq x y z
N VAL A 1 -0.15 29.59 -4.67
CA VAL A 1 -0.15 28.56 -3.60
C VAL A 1 -1.49 27.84 -3.50
N LEU A 2 -2.60 28.55 -3.25
CA LEU A 2 -3.92 27.93 -3.06
C LEU A 2 -4.34 27.03 -4.24
N LEU A 3 -4.19 27.50 -5.48
CA LEU A 3 -4.54 26.71 -6.67
C LEU A 3 -3.76 25.39 -6.76
N TYR A 4 -2.47 25.41 -6.42
CA TYR A 4 -1.64 24.21 -6.39
C TYR A 4 -2.11 23.22 -5.31
N VAL A 5 -2.43 23.71 -4.11
CA VAL A 5 -3.03 22.88 -3.05
C VAL A 5 -4.34 22.26 -3.52
N MET A 6 -5.25 23.07 -4.09
CA MET A 6 -6.55 22.60 -4.57
C MET A 6 -6.41 21.54 -5.67
N LEU A 7 -5.42 21.66 -6.55
CA LEU A 7 -5.15 20.66 -7.56
C LEU A 7 -4.68 19.33 -6.95
N ARG A 8 -3.83 19.37 -5.91
CA ARG A 8 -3.43 18.17 -5.16
C ARG A 8 -4.62 17.52 -4.47
N GLU A 9 -5.45 18.29 -3.77
CA GLU A 9 -6.66 17.77 -3.12
C GLU A 9 -7.63 17.18 -4.15
N SER A 10 -7.79 17.82 -5.30
CA SER A 10 -8.62 17.32 -6.40
C SER A 10 -8.09 15.98 -6.93
N ALA A 11 -6.76 15.81 -7.01
CA ALA A 11 -6.14 14.55 -7.40
C ALA A 11 -6.41 13.45 -6.35
N HIS A 12 -6.28 13.75 -5.05
CA HIS A 12 -6.66 12.80 -3.99
C HIS A 12 -8.14 12.40 -4.10
N LEU A 13 -9.05 13.37 -4.22
CA LEU A 13 -10.48 13.10 -4.37
C LEU A 13 -10.77 12.24 -5.61
N ARG A 14 -10.12 12.54 -6.74
CA ARG A 14 -10.23 11.72 -7.96
C ARG A 14 -9.77 10.29 -7.70
N LEU A 15 -8.62 10.11 -7.06
CA LEU A 15 -8.08 8.79 -6.76
C LEU A 15 -9.04 7.96 -5.90
N PHE A 16 -9.48 8.51 -4.77
CA PHE A 16 -10.38 7.80 -3.85
C PHE A 16 -11.78 7.56 -4.43
N ALA A 17 -12.23 8.37 -5.39
CA ALA A 17 -13.48 8.13 -6.10
C ALA A 17 -13.39 6.95 -7.07
N HIS A 18 -12.23 6.71 -7.69
CA HIS A 18 -12.02 5.62 -8.65
C HIS A 18 -11.54 4.34 -7.98
N ALA A 19 -10.61 4.43 -7.03
CA ALA A 19 -10.05 3.32 -6.27
C ALA A 19 -10.92 3.02 -5.04
N THR A 20 -12.12 2.46 -5.26
CA THR A 20 -13.12 2.26 -4.20
C THR A 20 -12.64 1.36 -3.05
N TRP A 21 -11.71 0.46 -3.30
CA TRP A 21 -11.09 -0.43 -2.31
C TRP A 21 -10.08 0.29 -1.39
N LEU A 22 -9.51 1.42 -1.83
CA LEU A 22 -8.37 2.07 -1.18
C LEU A 22 -8.69 2.55 0.24
N ARG A 23 -9.93 3.04 0.44
CA ARG A 23 -10.40 3.47 1.76
C ARG A 23 -10.40 2.31 2.75
N ALA A 24 -10.96 1.17 2.35
CA ALA A 24 -11.02 -0.02 3.20
C ALA A 24 -9.61 -0.54 3.50
N ALA A 25 -8.72 -0.57 2.50
CA ALA A 25 -7.35 -1.00 2.69
C ALA A 25 -6.57 -0.14 3.71
N LEU A 26 -6.73 1.20 3.67
CA LEU A 26 -6.12 2.10 4.64
C LEU A 26 -6.67 1.90 6.05
N ILE A 27 -8.00 1.80 6.19
CA ILE A 27 -8.64 1.58 7.50
C ILE A 27 -8.16 0.25 8.09
N ASN A 28 -8.16 -0.81 7.30
CA ASN A 28 -7.70 -2.13 7.75
C ASN A 28 -6.24 -2.10 8.20
N ALA A 29 -5.34 -1.45 7.45
CA ALA A 29 -3.94 -1.32 7.84
C ALA A 29 -3.75 -0.55 9.15
N ILE A 30 -4.54 0.51 9.37
CA ILE A 30 -4.55 1.28 10.62
C ILE A 30 -5.10 0.44 11.78
N GLU A 31 -6.19 -0.30 11.57
CA GLU A 31 -6.78 -1.17 12.58
C GLU A 31 -5.85 -2.32 12.99
N GLU A 32 -5.19 -2.96 12.02
CA GLU A 32 -4.20 -4.01 12.26
C GLU A 32 -3.01 -3.47 13.07
N PHE A 33 -2.50 -2.30 12.69
CA PHE A 33 -1.44 -1.62 13.44
C PHE A 33 -1.88 -1.29 14.87
N GLY A 34 -3.07 -0.70 15.03
CA GLY A 34 -3.61 -0.32 16.34
C GLY A 34 -3.96 -1.52 17.24
N ARG A 35 -4.27 -2.68 16.68
CA ARG A 35 -4.47 -3.93 17.44
C ARG A 35 -3.15 -4.42 18.03
N GLY A 36 -2.07 -4.41 17.26
CA GLY A 36 -0.74 -4.77 17.74
C GLY A 36 -0.29 -3.92 18.93
N MET A 37 -0.57 -2.62 18.89
CA MET A 37 -0.25 -1.69 19.98
C MET A 37 -1.04 -1.98 21.27
N ARG A 38 -2.32 -2.38 21.18
CA ARG A 38 -3.12 -2.72 22.38
C ARG A 38 -2.58 -3.95 23.10
N VAL A 39 -2.23 -5.01 22.36
CA VAL A 39 -1.64 -6.23 22.92
C VAL A 39 -0.33 -5.94 23.64
N ASN A 40 0.45 -4.99 23.12
CA ASN A 40 1.68 -4.55 23.78
C ASN A 40 1.41 -3.87 25.13
N VAL A 41 0.41 -2.98 25.19
CA VAL A 41 0.03 -2.30 26.45
C VAL A 41 -0.41 -3.31 27.51
N GLU A 42 -1.20 -4.32 27.15
CA GLU A 42 -1.56 -5.42 28.05
C GLU A 42 -0.31 -6.15 28.59
N SER A 43 0.67 -6.40 27.74
CA SER A 43 1.94 -7.04 28.14
C SER A 43 2.76 -6.17 29.11
N ILE A 44 2.70 -4.84 28.96
CA ILE A 44 3.33 -3.90 29.90
C ILE A 44 2.60 -3.93 31.25
N GLU A 45 1.26 -3.93 31.24
CA GLU A 45 0.44 -4.04 32.46
C GLU A 45 0.73 -5.34 33.23
N ASP A 46 0.85 -6.47 32.54
CA ASP A 46 1.20 -7.77 33.15
C ASP A 46 2.61 -7.73 33.78
N ARG A 47 3.59 -7.11 33.10
CA ARG A 47 4.95 -6.93 33.64
C ARG A 47 4.96 -6.01 34.87
N MET A 48 4.09 -5.01 34.90
CA MET A 48 3.93 -4.13 36.07
C MET A 48 3.30 -4.83 37.27
N GLN A 49 2.36 -5.75 37.06
CA GLN A 49 1.76 -6.53 38.17
C GLN A 49 2.78 -7.44 38.86
N GLY A 50 3.84 -7.86 38.16
CA GLY A 50 4.94 -8.63 38.72
C GLY A 50 6.01 -7.81 39.45
N LEU A 51 5.95 -6.47 39.39
CA LEU A 51 6.91 -5.59 40.05
C LEU A 51 6.49 -5.30 41.49
N ASP A 52 7.43 -5.45 42.43
CA ASP A 52 7.26 -5.02 43.81
C ASP A 52 7.51 -3.49 43.93
N PRO A 53 6.47 -2.67 44.19
CA PRO A 53 6.61 -1.21 44.29
C PRO A 53 7.43 -0.77 45.50
N SER A 54 7.68 -1.67 46.46
CA SER A 54 8.46 -1.38 47.65
C SER A 54 9.98 -1.53 47.43
N ASN A 55 10.39 -2.06 46.28
CA ASN A 55 11.79 -2.22 45.92
C ASN A 55 12.27 -1.15 44.90
N PRO A 56 12.89 -0.05 45.35
CA PRO A 56 13.35 1.02 44.46
C PRO A 56 14.43 0.57 43.45
N GLU A 57 15.22 -0.46 43.76
CA GLU A 57 16.21 -1.01 42.83
C GLU A 57 15.55 -1.79 41.68
N ALA A 58 14.46 -2.53 41.96
CA ALA A 58 13.68 -3.23 40.94
C ALA A 58 12.98 -2.24 39.98
N LEU A 59 12.49 -1.12 40.50
CA LEU A 59 11.89 -0.05 39.69
C LEU A 59 12.93 0.64 38.80
N GLN A 60 14.12 0.92 39.34
CA GLN A 60 15.21 1.53 38.58
C GLN A 60 15.74 0.59 37.48
N ALA A 61 15.81 -0.71 37.75
CA ALA A 61 16.17 -1.74 36.76
C ALA A 61 15.10 -1.89 35.66
N ALA A 62 13.80 -1.86 36.01
CA ALA A 62 12.71 -1.90 35.04
C ALA A 62 12.70 -0.68 34.10
N LEU A 63 12.93 0.52 34.64
CA LEU A 63 13.00 1.77 33.86
C LEU A 63 14.22 1.84 32.93
N SER A 64 15.36 1.30 33.36
CA SER A 64 16.58 1.26 32.55
C SER A 64 16.64 0.08 31.57
N GLY A 65 15.84 -0.96 31.79
CA GLY A 65 15.78 -2.18 30.97
C GLY A 65 14.78 -2.15 29.81
N GLY A 66 14.20 -0.99 29.47
CA GLY A 66 13.28 -0.89 28.34
C GLY A 66 11.90 -1.53 28.57
N MET A 67 11.47 -1.70 29.84
CA MET A 67 10.15 -2.29 30.16
C MET A 67 8.95 -1.53 29.54
N PHE A 68 9.17 -0.27 29.16
CA PHE A 68 8.19 0.63 28.56
C PHE A 68 8.38 0.82 27.05
N GLU A 69 9.39 0.17 26.44
CA GLU A 69 9.52 0.20 24.99
C GLU A 69 8.48 -0.74 24.37
N PRO A 70 7.62 -0.24 23.46
CA PRO A 70 6.68 -1.09 22.78
C PRO A 70 7.41 -2.15 21.96
N GLU A 71 7.44 -3.40 22.44
CA GLU A 71 7.82 -4.56 21.64
C GLU A 71 7.01 -4.58 20.32
N THR A 72 7.74 -4.40 19.23
CA THR A 72 7.16 -4.43 17.88
C THR A 72 6.94 -5.86 17.45
N THR A 73 5.67 -6.26 17.27
CA THR A 73 5.35 -7.59 16.75
C THR A 73 5.54 -7.68 15.23
N PRO A 74 5.85 -8.86 14.66
CA PRO A 74 5.95 -9.04 13.21
C PRO A 74 4.69 -8.64 12.45
N GLU A 75 3.50 -8.85 13.04
CA GLU A 75 2.21 -8.44 12.48
C GLU A 75 2.09 -6.92 12.42
N MET A 76 2.48 -6.23 13.51
CA MET A 76 2.46 -4.77 13.57
C MET A 76 3.43 -4.16 12.56
N GLN A 77 4.63 -4.74 12.41
CA GLN A 77 5.60 -4.29 11.42
C GLN A 77 5.05 -4.45 9.99
N ARG A 78 4.41 -5.58 9.67
CA ARG A 78 3.77 -5.79 8.36
C ARG A 78 2.64 -4.80 8.09
N ALA A 79 1.79 -4.52 9.08
CA ALA A 79 0.71 -3.54 8.96
C ALA A 79 1.26 -2.12 8.74
N LYS A 80 2.32 -1.75 9.48
CA LYS A 80 3.06 -0.50 9.30
C LYS A 80 3.64 -0.39 7.90
N ASP A 81 4.36 -1.40 7.43
CA ASP A 81 4.97 -1.41 6.10
C ASP A 81 3.92 -1.28 5.00
N ARG A 82 2.77 -1.95 5.15
CA ARG A 82 1.63 -1.82 4.23
C ARG A 82 1.06 -0.41 4.21
N LEU A 83 0.89 0.21 5.38
CA LEU A 83 0.39 1.58 5.49
C LEU A 83 1.38 2.58 4.88
N GLU A 84 2.67 2.45 5.17
CA GLU A 84 3.73 3.28 4.58
C GLU A 84 3.79 3.14 3.06
N LEU A 85 3.66 1.91 2.54
CA LEU A 85 3.59 1.64 1.10
C LEU A 85 2.38 2.32 0.45
N LEU A 86 1.18 2.11 0.99
CA LEU A 86 -0.04 2.73 0.45
C LEU A 86 0.05 4.25 0.42
N LEU A 87 0.50 4.86 1.52
CA LEU A 87 0.67 6.31 1.58
C LEU A 87 1.73 6.81 0.61
N ALA A 88 2.84 6.09 0.45
CA ALA A 88 3.87 6.43 -0.53
C ALA A 88 3.34 6.38 -1.96
N LEU A 89 2.59 5.34 -2.32
CA LEU A 89 1.99 5.16 -3.64
C LEU A 89 0.96 6.24 -3.95
N ILE A 90 0.07 6.55 -2.99
CA ILE A 90 -0.94 7.62 -3.12
C ILE A 90 -0.24 8.95 -3.39
N GLU A 91 0.71 9.32 -2.54
CA GLU A 91 1.39 10.61 -2.63
C GLU A 91 2.25 10.72 -3.89
N GLY A 92 2.93 9.65 -4.27
CA GLY A 92 3.71 9.59 -5.51
C GLY A 92 2.82 9.79 -6.74
N TRP A 93 1.64 9.16 -6.77
CA TRP A 93 0.71 9.29 -7.89
C TRP A 93 0.14 10.71 -7.97
N VAL A 94 -0.18 11.31 -6.82
CA VAL A 94 -0.64 12.70 -6.76
C VAL A 94 0.43 13.68 -7.22
N ASP A 95 1.68 13.52 -6.76
CA ASP A 95 2.82 14.35 -7.21
C ASP A 95 2.95 14.28 -8.73
N GLU A 96 2.86 13.08 -9.29
CA GLU A 96 2.94 12.86 -10.73
C GLU A 96 1.77 13.50 -11.50
N VAL A 97 0.53 13.19 -11.15
CA VAL A 97 -0.66 13.75 -11.83
C VAL A 97 -0.64 15.28 -11.81
N VAL A 98 -0.29 15.86 -10.66
CA VAL A 98 -0.24 17.32 -10.49
C VAL A 98 0.93 17.92 -11.26
N SER A 99 2.09 17.25 -11.30
CA SER A 99 3.24 17.67 -12.10
C SER A 99 2.87 17.76 -13.58
N GLN A 100 2.23 16.73 -14.13
CA GLN A 100 1.76 16.74 -15.53
C GLN A 100 0.74 17.85 -15.78
N ALA A 101 -0.27 17.99 -14.91
CA ALA A 101 -1.33 18.98 -15.08
C ALA A 101 -0.81 20.44 -15.01
N THR A 102 0.33 20.66 -14.35
CA THR A 102 0.90 22.00 -14.13
C THR A 102 2.07 22.34 -15.05
N ALA A 103 2.60 21.38 -15.81
CA ALA A 103 3.85 21.50 -16.57
C ALA A 103 3.87 22.73 -17.50
N GLU A 104 2.76 22.99 -18.20
CA GLU A 104 2.66 24.10 -19.17
C GLU A 104 1.98 25.35 -18.60
N THR A 105 1.16 25.19 -17.57
CA THR A 105 0.21 26.22 -17.12
C THR A 105 0.63 26.92 -15.82
N MET A 106 1.55 26.33 -15.05
CA MET A 106 1.96 26.86 -13.76
C MET A 106 3.48 26.70 -13.55
N PRO A 107 4.31 27.63 -14.07
CA PRO A 107 5.76 27.58 -13.93
C PRO A 107 6.25 27.52 -12.46
N ALA A 108 5.50 28.10 -11.54
CA ALA A 108 5.80 28.08 -10.10
C ALA A 108 5.55 26.72 -9.41
N ALA A 109 4.88 25.77 -10.07
CA ALA A 109 4.46 24.50 -9.47
C ALA A 109 5.64 23.69 -8.94
N ARG A 110 6.77 23.64 -9.67
CA ARG A 110 7.98 22.92 -9.23
C ARG A 110 8.54 23.46 -7.91
N GLY A 111 8.56 24.79 -7.73
CA GLY A 111 9.01 25.41 -6.49
C GLY A 111 8.05 25.13 -5.33
N LEU A 112 6.75 25.09 -5.60
CA LEU A 112 5.72 24.76 -4.61
C LEU A 112 5.78 23.28 -4.18
N ALA A 113 5.99 22.37 -5.13
CA ALA A 113 6.19 20.95 -4.87
C ALA A 113 7.38 20.73 -3.92
N GLU A 114 8.51 21.36 -4.23
CA GLU A 114 9.72 21.28 -3.41
C GLU A 114 9.51 21.89 -2.02
N THR A 115 8.83 23.04 -1.92
CA THR A 115 8.50 23.68 -0.64
C THR A 115 7.63 22.76 0.22
N MET A 116 6.62 22.11 -0.36
CA MET A 116 5.79 21.15 0.36
C MET A 116 6.55 19.90 0.76
N ARG A 117 7.45 19.39 -0.10
CA ARG A 117 8.29 18.23 0.21
C ARG A 117 9.18 18.50 1.41
N ARG A 118 9.82 19.67 1.48
CA ARG A 118 10.63 20.10 2.64
C ARG A 118 9.79 20.20 3.91
N ARG A 119 8.58 20.75 3.81
CA ARG A 119 7.67 20.84 4.96
C ARG A 119 7.31 19.48 5.56
N ARG A 120 7.29 18.40 4.76
CA ARG A 120 7.09 17.03 5.28
C ARG A 120 8.33 16.44 5.96
N VAL A 121 9.52 16.95 5.62
CA VAL A 121 10.77 16.58 6.31
C VAL A 121 10.88 17.34 7.63
N THR A 122 10.44 18.61 7.64
CA THR A 122 10.31 19.45 8.83
C THR A 122 8.97 19.17 9.52
N LYS A 123 8.82 17.98 10.12
CA LYS A 123 7.63 17.56 10.88
C LYS A 123 7.16 18.72 11.78
N GLY A 124 5.88 19.08 11.73
CA GLY A 124 5.30 20.03 12.68
C GLY A 124 5.20 19.41 14.08
N PRO A 125 5.07 20.20 15.16
CA PRO A 125 5.00 19.67 16.54
C PRO A 125 3.89 18.62 16.76
N ALA A 126 2.79 18.72 16.02
CA ALA A 126 1.68 17.77 16.06
C ALA A 126 1.98 16.47 15.28
N GLU A 127 2.74 16.55 14.19
CA GLU A 127 3.15 15.40 13.37
C GLU A 127 4.28 14.62 14.05
N ASP A 128 5.16 15.30 14.79
CA ASP A 128 6.16 14.67 15.66
C ASP A 128 5.50 13.87 16.78
N ALA A 129 4.48 14.43 17.43
CA ALA A 129 3.73 13.74 18.47
C ALA A 129 2.93 12.53 17.92
N PHE A 130 2.37 12.63 16.71
CA PHE A 130 1.69 11.51 16.09
C PHE A 130 2.68 10.42 15.62
N SER A 131 3.81 10.83 15.05
CA SER A 131 4.87 9.91 14.60
C SER A 131 5.54 9.19 15.78
N SER A 132 5.67 9.83 16.94
CA SER A 132 6.20 9.19 18.15
C SER A 132 5.21 8.22 18.80
N LEU A 133 3.89 8.47 18.68
CA LEU A 133 2.86 7.60 19.24
C LEU A 133 2.52 6.40 18.35
N VAL A 134 2.55 6.58 17.03
CA VAL A 134 2.14 5.55 16.06
C VAL A 134 3.36 4.93 15.37
N GLY A 135 4.58 5.44 15.60
CA GLY A 135 5.80 4.95 14.95
C GLY A 135 5.78 5.03 13.43
N LEU A 136 4.80 5.72 12.83
CA LEU A 136 4.66 5.86 11.39
C LEU A 136 5.60 6.96 10.91
N GLU A 137 6.50 6.60 10.01
CA GLU A 137 7.45 7.53 9.41
C GLU A 137 7.33 7.50 7.90
N LEU A 138 6.73 8.54 7.34
CA LEU A 138 6.75 8.74 5.90
C LEU A 138 8.17 9.08 5.45
N ARG A 139 8.92 8.05 5.04
CA ARG A 139 10.30 8.20 4.58
C ARG A 139 10.32 9.04 3.30
N PRO A 140 11.01 10.20 3.27
CA PRO A 140 11.07 11.05 2.08
C PRO A 140 11.62 10.34 0.84
N ARG A 141 12.43 9.28 1.04
CA ARG A 141 12.92 8.42 -0.04
C ARG A 141 11.77 7.67 -0.72
N ARG A 142 10.93 6.95 0.04
CA ARG A 142 9.79 6.18 -0.47
C ARG A 142 8.82 7.01 -1.29
N LEU A 143 8.58 8.26 -0.89
CA LEU A 143 7.74 9.21 -1.65
C LEU A 143 8.35 9.55 -3.02
N ARG A 144 9.68 9.74 -3.09
CA ARG A 144 10.38 10.01 -4.35
C ARG A 144 10.39 8.77 -5.25
N ASP A 145 10.63 7.61 -4.66
CA ASP A 145 10.68 6.34 -5.38
C ASP A 145 9.30 6.03 -6.00
N ALA A 146 8.21 6.25 -5.25
CA ALA A 146 6.86 6.11 -5.77
C ALA A 146 6.55 7.10 -6.92
N ALA A 147 6.92 8.38 -6.78
CA ALA A 147 6.74 9.34 -7.86
C ALA A 147 7.52 8.94 -9.13
N ALA A 148 8.75 8.42 -8.97
CA ALA A 148 9.56 7.91 -10.08
C ALA A 148 8.91 6.68 -10.74
N LEU A 149 8.35 5.75 -9.96
CA LEU A 149 7.64 4.57 -10.46
C LEU A 149 6.46 4.98 -11.34
N TRP A 150 5.61 5.88 -10.84
CA TRP A 150 4.44 6.34 -11.59
C TRP A 150 4.83 7.10 -12.86
N GLY A 151 5.93 7.84 -12.81
CA GLY A 151 6.45 8.54 -13.98
C GLY A 151 6.99 7.58 -15.03
N ALA A 152 7.78 6.60 -14.62
CA ALA A 152 8.32 5.58 -15.51
C ALA A 152 7.21 4.77 -16.18
N LEU A 153 6.18 4.37 -15.43
CA LEU A 153 5.02 3.66 -15.97
C LEU A 153 4.27 4.51 -17.00
N ARG A 154 4.04 5.79 -16.69
CA ARG A 154 3.36 6.73 -17.60
C ARG A 154 4.19 7.03 -18.85
N ASP A 155 5.50 7.13 -18.73
CA ASP A 155 6.40 7.37 -19.87
C ASP A 155 6.44 6.17 -20.82
N ARG A 156 6.30 4.94 -20.29
CA ARG A 156 6.31 3.69 -21.06
C ARG A 156 4.96 3.34 -21.68
N GLU A 157 3.88 3.45 -20.91
CA GLU A 157 2.57 2.88 -21.26
C GLU A 157 1.44 3.92 -21.26
N GLY A 158 1.74 5.17 -20.92
CA GLY A 158 0.79 6.28 -20.92
C GLY A 158 0.04 6.45 -19.60
N ALA A 159 -0.70 7.56 -19.51
CA ALA A 159 -1.40 7.95 -18.29
C ALA A 159 -2.55 6.99 -17.93
N SER A 160 -3.19 6.37 -18.93
CA SER A 160 -4.28 5.41 -18.72
C SER A 160 -3.78 4.12 -18.07
N ALA A 161 -2.63 3.58 -18.50
CA ALA A 161 -2.02 2.40 -17.89
C ALA A 161 -1.62 2.68 -16.43
N ARG A 162 -1.00 3.83 -16.17
CA ARG A 162 -0.70 4.30 -14.81
C ARG A 162 -1.92 4.34 -13.90
N ASP A 163 -3.04 4.88 -14.41
CA ASP A 163 -4.28 5.00 -13.62
C ASP A 163 -4.99 3.63 -13.45
N ALA A 164 -4.85 2.70 -14.40
CA ALA A 164 -5.47 1.37 -14.35
C ALA A 164 -4.98 0.50 -13.19
N ILE A 165 -3.75 0.72 -12.71
CA ILE A 165 -3.19 0.04 -11.53
C ILE A 165 -4.07 0.18 -10.29
N TRP A 166 -4.81 1.27 -10.17
CA TRP A 166 -5.73 1.50 -9.05
C TRP A 166 -7.05 0.73 -9.16
N GLY A 167 -7.28 0.00 -10.26
CA GLY A 167 -8.49 -0.77 -10.49
C GLY A 167 -8.67 -1.96 -9.53
N HIS A 168 -7.58 -2.54 -9.03
CA HIS A 168 -7.62 -3.67 -8.10
C HIS A 168 -6.41 -3.65 -7.15
N PRO A 169 -6.55 -4.04 -5.87
CA PRO A 169 -5.43 -4.09 -4.93
C PRO A 169 -4.26 -4.97 -5.40
N ASP A 170 -4.53 -6.06 -6.12
CA ASP A 170 -3.49 -7.00 -6.56
C ASP A 170 -2.57 -6.43 -7.66
N LEU A 171 -2.97 -5.34 -8.31
CA LEU A 171 -2.15 -4.67 -9.32
C LEU A 171 -1.18 -3.67 -8.69
N THR A 172 -1.35 -3.37 -7.40
CA THR A 172 -0.59 -2.30 -6.75
C THR A 172 0.89 -2.67 -6.60
N PRO A 173 1.81 -1.71 -6.81
CA PRO A 173 3.23 -1.98 -6.63
C PRO A 173 3.54 -2.40 -5.19
N THR A 174 4.52 -3.29 -5.07
CA THR A 174 5.05 -3.76 -3.79
C THR A 174 6.16 -2.86 -3.27
N SER A 175 6.61 -3.11 -2.04
CA SER A 175 7.79 -2.43 -1.49
C SER A 175 9.05 -2.67 -2.32
N ALA A 176 9.19 -3.87 -2.92
CA ALA A 176 10.31 -4.21 -3.80
C ALA A 176 10.28 -3.41 -5.11
N ASP A 177 9.08 -3.10 -5.61
CA ASP A 177 8.93 -2.24 -6.80
C ASP A 177 9.30 -0.79 -6.50
N LEU A 178 9.16 -0.34 -5.25
CA LEU A 178 9.71 0.96 -4.83
C LEU A 178 11.24 0.92 -4.65
N ASP A 179 11.85 -0.25 -4.47
CA ASP A 179 13.30 -0.39 -4.47
C ASP A 179 13.89 -0.41 -5.89
N ASP A 180 13.08 -0.79 -6.90
CA ASP A 180 13.37 -0.68 -8.33
C ASP A 180 12.21 -0.02 -9.12
N PRO A 181 12.04 1.31 -9.01
CA PRO A 181 10.91 2.02 -9.64
C PRO A 181 10.82 1.87 -11.16
N LEU A 182 11.96 1.66 -11.83
CA LEU A 182 12.02 1.56 -13.30
C LEU A 182 11.68 0.15 -13.79
N GLY A 183 11.87 -0.87 -12.95
CA GLY A 183 11.56 -2.27 -13.26
C GLY A 183 10.10 -2.68 -13.02
N PHE A 184 9.28 -1.81 -12.41
CA PHE A 184 7.86 -2.11 -12.23
C PHE A 184 7.15 -2.26 -13.59
N GLY A 185 6.41 -3.36 -13.78
CA GLY A 185 5.70 -3.65 -15.02
C GLY A 185 6.59 -3.99 -16.22
N THR A 186 7.91 -4.21 -16.04
CA THR A 186 8.77 -4.80 -17.09
C THR A 186 9.01 -6.30 -16.87
N LYS A 187 8.76 -6.79 -15.65
CA LYS A 187 8.92 -8.20 -15.30
C LYS A 187 7.75 -8.97 -15.90
N GLU A 188 8.04 -9.84 -16.86
CA GLU A 188 7.11 -10.91 -17.22
C GLU A 188 6.80 -11.74 -15.96
N PRO A 189 5.55 -12.18 -15.75
CA PRO A 189 5.22 -13.03 -14.62
C PRO A 189 6.13 -14.27 -14.67
N GLU A 190 7.01 -14.41 -13.66
CA GLU A 190 7.86 -15.59 -13.55
C GLU A 190 6.98 -16.84 -13.51
N GLY A 191 6.96 -17.61 -14.62
CA GLY A 191 6.30 -18.92 -14.69
C GLY A 191 5.12 -19.05 -15.66
N MET A 192 4.67 -17.99 -16.34
CA MET A 192 3.70 -18.12 -17.43
C MET A 192 4.26 -17.48 -18.70
N SER A 193 4.91 -18.28 -19.53
CA SER A 193 5.09 -17.89 -20.94
C SER A 193 3.71 -17.67 -21.57
N ASP A 194 3.58 -16.75 -22.52
CA ASP A 194 2.34 -16.51 -23.27
C ASP A 194 1.69 -17.82 -23.76
N ALA A 195 2.50 -18.77 -24.23
CA ALA A 195 2.04 -20.10 -24.67
C ALA A 195 1.38 -20.95 -23.56
N ALA A 196 1.81 -20.78 -22.31
CA ALA A 196 1.23 -21.49 -21.16
C ALA A 196 -0.08 -20.85 -20.71
N PHE A 197 -0.19 -19.52 -20.84
CA PHE A 197 -1.43 -18.79 -20.58
C PHE A 197 -2.48 -19.11 -21.65
N ASP A 198 -2.10 -19.08 -22.93
CA ASP A 198 -2.97 -19.44 -24.05
C ASP A 198 -3.47 -20.89 -23.94
N PHE A 199 -2.58 -21.83 -23.57
CA PHE A 199 -2.96 -23.22 -23.34
C PHE A 199 -3.94 -23.37 -22.16
N ALA A 200 -3.72 -22.65 -21.05
CA ALA A 200 -4.63 -22.68 -19.91
C ALA A 200 -6.01 -22.08 -20.26
N LEU A 201 -6.04 -21.03 -21.08
CA LEU A 201 -7.27 -20.40 -21.56
C LEU A 201 -8.04 -21.32 -22.51
N GLU A 202 -7.36 -21.97 -23.46
CA GLU A 202 -7.95 -22.98 -24.34
C GLU A 202 -8.52 -24.16 -23.56
N GLN A 203 -7.81 -24.64 -22.54
CA GLN A 203 -8.29 -25.72 -21.67
C GLN A 203 -9.58 -25.33 -20.93
N LEU A 204 -9.65 -24.11 -20.38
CA LEU A 204 -10.82 -23.62 -19.65
C LEU A 204 -12.04 -23.44 -20.60
N LEU A 205 -11.82 -22.95 -21.81
CA LEU A 205 -12.86 -22.81 -22.84
C LEU A 205 -13.35 -24.17 -23.37
N ALA A 206 -12.44 -25.16 -23.49
CA ALA A 206 -12.78 -26.52 -23.89
C ALA A 206 -13.57 -27.27 -22.80
N GLU A 207 -13.30 -26.99 -21.53
CA GLU A 207 -14.01 -27.59 -20.39
C GLU A 207 -15.46 -27.07 -20.29
N ASP A 208 -15.69 -25.79 -20.60
CA ASP A 208 -17.04 -25.18 -20.67
C ASP A 208 -17.87 -25.71 -21.87
N SER A 209 -17.20 -26.10 -22.96
CA SER A 209 -17.86 -26.65 -24.17
C SER A 209 -18.07 -28.17 -24.14
N GLY A 210 -17.60 -28.87 -23.11
CA GLY A 210 -17.71 -30.32 -22.94
C GLY A 210 -19.02 -30.84 -22.30
N ILE A 211 -19.94 -29.97 -21.85
CA ILE A 211 -21.15 -30.38 -21.10
C ILE A 211 -22.35 -30.73 -22.02
N GLN A 212 -22.24 -30.53 -23.34
CA GLN A 212 -23.31 -30.90 -24.30
C GLN A 212 -22.81 -31.95 -25.30
N ASN A 213 -22.62 -33.20 -24.85
CA ASN A 213 -22.76 -34.40 -25.70
C ASN A 213 -22.48 -35.68 -24.89
N SER A 214 -23.35 -35.99 -23.94
CA SER A 214 -23.45 -37.36 -23.44
C SER A 214 -24.86 -37.59 -22.89
N ASP A 215 -25.86 -37.70 -23.77
CA ASP A 215 -27.14 -38.35 -23.48
C ASP A 215 -27.90 -38.61 -24.78
N GLU A 216 -27.31 -39.37 -25.70
CA GLU A 216 -28.09 -40.04 -26.75
C GLU A 216 -27.34 -41.26 -27.27
N GLU A 217 -27.30 -42.33 -26.46
CA GLU A 217 -27.41 -43.71 -26.96
C GLU A 217 -27.37 -44.69 -25.79
N SER A 218 -28.52 -45.27 -25.46
CA SER A 218 -28.69 -46.71 -25.17
C SER A 218 -30.07 -46.98 -24.57
N ASN A 219 -31.02 -47.48 -25.37
CA ASN A 219 -31.89 -48.53 -24.85
C ASN A 219 -32.27 -49.54 -25.95
N PRO A 220 -31.61 -50.71 -25.99
CA PRO A 220 -32.12 -51.89 -26.68
C PRO A 220 -32.97 -52.70 -25.68
N GLY A 221 -34.25 -52.93 -25.98
CA GLY A 221 -35.11 -53.71 -25.07
C GLY A 221 -36.47 -54.07 -25.65
N SER A 222 -36.57 -55.33 -26.05
CA SER A 222 -37.69 -56.11 -26.59
C SER A 222 -38.96 -56.26 -25.72
N ASP A 223 -40.06 -56.55 -26.42
CA ASP A 223 -41.02 -57.65 -26.21
C ASP A 223 -42.43 -57.33 -25.64
N SER A 224 -43.44 -57.40 -26.53
CA SER A 224 -44.72 -58.16 -26.41
C SER A 224 -45.70 -57.76 -27.52
#